data_AF-A0AAV7L3M0-F1
#
_entry.id   AF-A0AAV7L3M0-F1
#
_cell.length_a   1.000
_cell.length_b   1.000
_cell.length_c   1.000
_cell.angle_alpha   90.00
_cell.angle_beta   90.00
_cell.angle_gamma   90.00
#
_symmetry.space_group_name_H-M   'P 1'
#
loop_
_entity.id
_entity.type
_entity.pdbx_description
1 polymer ?
#
loop_
_entity_poly.entity_id
_entity_poly.type
_entity_poly.pdbx_seq_one_letter_code
_entity_poly.pdbx_strand_id
1 'polypeptide(L)'
;DRGAQEPPAKPMENGAAQEPRAGATTTEAPGPGQAAAVPTPPPAQPRVRPRLVFHTQLAHGSSTSKIEGFTNVKELYAKIAEVFSISPTE
;
A
#
# COMPACT_ATOMS: atom_id res chain seq x y z
N ASP A 1 -32.50 -2.99 -31.58
CA ASP A 1 -31.69 -2.02 -30.83
C ASP A 1 -31.13 -2.71 -29.61
N ARG A 2 -29.82 -2.98 -29.59
CA ARG A 2 -29.16 -3.89 -28.63
C ARG A 2 -28.47 -3.03 -27.57
N GLY A 3 -29.20 -2.65 -26.52
CA GLY A 3 -28.64 -1.92 -25.37
C GLY A 3 -27.61 -2.79 -24.64
N ALA A 4 -26.37 -2.35 -24.62
CA ALA A 4 -25.25 -3.03 -23.99
C ALA A 4 -25.43 -3.09 -22.47
N GLN A 5 -25.35 -4.29 -21.89
CA GLN A 5 -25.21 -4.49 -20.45
C GLN A 5 -23.82 -4.00 -20.02
N GLU A 6 -23.77 -3.06 -19.07
CA GLU A 6 -22.56 -2.83 -18.29
C GLU A 6 -22.23 -4.11 -17.49
N PRO A 7 -21.00 -4.62 -17.53
CA PRO A 7 -20.64 -5.82 -16.79
C PRO A 7 -20.64 -5.50 -15.28
N PRO A 8 -21.11 -6.43 -14.42
CA PRO A 8 -21.13 -6.22 -12.98
C PRO A 8 -19.70 -6.04 -12.45
N ALA A 9 -19.48 -4.97 -11.69
CA ALA A 9 -18.23 -4.72 -10.99
C ALA A 9 -17.93 -5.89 -10.06
N LYS A 10 -16.83 -6.60 -10.32
CA LYS A 10 -16.37 -7.70 -9.45
C LYS A 10 -16.06 -7.12 -8.07
N PRO A 11 -16.46 -7.78 -6.97
CA PRO A 11 -16.08 -7.35 -5.63
C PRO A 11 -14.55 -7.37 -5.53
N MET A 12 -13.96 -6.22 -5.20
CA MET A 12 -12.52 -6.09 -5.01
C MET A 12 -12.15 -6.78 -3.69
N GLU A 13 -11.48 -7.92 -3.78
CA GLU A 13 -10.87 -8.57 -2.62
C GLU A 13 -9.78 -7.63 -2.06
N ASN A 14 -10.00 -7.16 -0.84
CA ASN A 14 -9.07 -6.28 -0.15
C ASN A 14 -7.89 -7.14 0.33
N GLY A 15 -6.78 -7.10 -0.40
CA GLY A 15 -5.58 -7.90 -0.13
C GLY A 15 -4.99 -7.58 1.24
N ALA A 16 -5.38 -8.34 2.26
CA ALA A 16 -4.75 -8.31 3.57
C ALA A 16 -3.31 -8.81 3.45
N ALA A 17 -2.35 -7.90 3.56
CA ALA A 17 -0.95 -8.25 3.70
C ALA A 17 -0.77 -9.04 5.00
N GLN A 18 -0.49 -10.33 4.88
CA GLN A 18 -0.05 -11.14 6.01
C GLN A 18 1.34 -10.67 6.45
N GLU A 19 1.43 -10.09 7.65
CA GLU A 19 2.71 -9.91 8.34
C GLU A 19 3.21 -11.28 8.81
N PRO A 20 4.44 -11.70 8.47
CA PRO A 20 5.02 -12.88 9.09
C PRO A 20 5.41 -12.55 10.54
N ARG A 21 4.56 -12.96 11.49
CA ARG A 21 4.98 -13.24 12.86
C ARG A 21 5.79 -14.52 12.87
N ALA A 22 7.10 -14.39 12.95
CA ALA A 22 8.01 -15.46 13.36
C ALA A 22 9.19 -14.77 14.06
N GLY A 23 9.59 -15.08 15.28
CA GLY A 23 9.15 -16.03 16.28
C GLY A 23 10.06 -15.74 17.47
N ALA A 24 9.51 -15.64 18.67
CA ALA A 24 10.32 -15.51 19.86
C ALA A 24 11.07 -16.83 20.08
N THR A 25 12.40 -16.81 20.02
CA THR A 25 13.24 -17.88 20.56
C THR A 25 14.09 -17.30 21.69
N THR A 26 13.57 -17.45 22.90
CA THR A 26 14.40 -17.62 24.09
C THR A 26 15.20 -18.91 23.90
N THR A 27 16.53 -18.86 24.07
CA THR A 27 17.36 -19.90 24.73
C THR A 27 18.85 -19.56 24.63
N GLU A 28 19.42 -19.37 25.83
CA GLU A 28 20.75 -19.79 26.28
C GLU A 28 22.01 -19.02 25.86
N ALA A 29 22.75 -18.60 26.88
CA ALA A 29 24.08 -17.99 26.80
C ALA A 29 25.17 -19.08 26.72
N PRO A 30 26.18 -18.94 25.83
CA PRO A 30 27.43 -19.67 25.95
C PRO A 30 28.54 -18.77 26.54
N GLY A 31 29.44 -19.40 27.31
CA GLY A 31 30.55 -18.76 28.03
C GLY A 31 31.66 -18.15 27.15
N PRO A 32 32.72 -17.60 27.75
CA PRO A 32 33.71 -16.79 27.05
C PRO A 32 34.75 -17.70 26.38
N GLY A 33 34.80 -17.71 25.04
CA GLY A 33 35.91 -18.35 24.35
C GLY A 33 35.65 -18.79 22.92
N GLN A 34 35.46 -17.83 22.00
CA GLN A 34 35.99 -17.86 20.63
C GLN A 34 35.40 -16.67 19.86
N ALA A 35 36.26 -15.76 19.41
CA ALA A 35 35.89 -14.72 18.46
C ALA A 35 35.69 -15.37 17.08
N ALA A 36 34.54 -16.01 16.87
CA ALA A 36 34.09 -16.41 15.55
C ALA A 36 33.74 -15.12 14.79
N ALA A 37 34.41 -14.89 13.66
CA ALA A 37 34.08 -13.80 12.76
C ALA A 37 32.62 -13.95 12.32
N VAL A 38 31.78 -13.00 12.73
CA VAL A 38 30.37 -12.95 12.30
C VAL A 38 30.34 -12.76 10.78
N PRO A 39 29.72 -13.66 10.00
CA PRO A 39 29.53 -13.41 8.58
C PRO A 39 28.61 -12.19 8.44
N THR A 40 29.08 -11.18 7.71
CA THR A 40 28.29 -9.99 7.43
C THR A 40 27.11 -10.40 6.54
N PRO A 41 25.85 -10.08 6.91
CA PRO A 41 24.71 -10.38 6.05
C PRO A 41 24.86 -9.64 4.71
N PRO A 42 24.46 -10.26 3.59
CA PRO A 42 24.49 -9.59 2.29
C PRO A 42 23.60 -8.32 2.32
N PRO A 43 23.94 -7.30 1.51
CA PRO A 43 23.14 -6.08 1.44
C PRO A 43 21.69 -6.42 1.06
N ALA A 44 20.75 -5.92 1.85
CA ALA A 44 19.33 -6.12 1.61
C ALA A 44 18.96 -5.56 0.23
N GLN A 45 18.41 -6.41 -0.64
CA GLN A 45 17.97 -5.96 -1.96
C GLN A 45 16.81 -4.96 -1.81
N PRO A 46 16.76 -3.90 -2.64
CA PRO A 46 15.69 -2.91 -2.56
C PRO A 46 14.35 -3.59 -2.83
N ARG A 47 13.47 -3.60 -1.83
CA ARG A 47 12.12 -4.15 -1.97
C ARG A 47 11.29 -3.21 -2.84
N VAL A 48 10.97 -3.62 -4.06
CA VAL A 48 10.00 -2.93 -4.91
C VAL A 48 8.63 -3.03 -4.24
N ARG A 49 8.08 -1.89 -3.82
CA ARG A 49 6.72 -1.82 -3.26
C ARG A 49 5.72 -1.66 -4.41
N PRO A 50 4.68 -2.50 -4.50
CA PRO A 50 3.60 -2.29 -5.46
C PRO A 50 2.96 -0.91 -5.31
N ARG A 51 2.53 -0.30 -6.41
CA ARG A 51 1.81 0.99 -6.40
C ARG A 51 0.35 0.76 -6.00
N LEU A 52 -0.14 1.53 -5.04
CA LEU A 52 -1.55 1.52 -4.64
C LEU A 52 -2.30 2.59 -5.43
N VAL A 53 -3.21 2.15 -6.30
CA VAL A 53 -4.04 3.02 -7.16
C VAL A 53 -5.50 2.89 -6.72
N PHE A 54 -6.13 4.02 -6.44
CA PHE A 54 -7.53 4.10 -6.01
C PHE A 54 -8.37 4.84 -7.04
N HIS A 55 -9.67 4.52 -7.08
CA HIS A 55 -10.66 5.22 -7.91
C HIS A 55 -11.53 6.08 -7.00
N THR A 56 -11.83 7.31 -7.41
CA THR A 56 -12.57 8.28 -6.61
C THR A 56 -13.59 9.05 -7.46
N GLN A 57 -14.67 9.50 -6.82
CA GLN A 57 -15.76 10.30 -7.37
C GLN A 57 -16.22 11.31 -6.31
N LEU A 58 -16.70 12.48 -6.74
CA LEU A 58 -17.29 13.47 -5.85
C LEU A 58 -18.70 13.02 -5.44
N ALA A 59 -19.08 13.33 -4.20
CA ALA A 59 -20.36 12.89 -3.63
C ALA A 59 -21.60 13.46 -4.35
N HIS A 60 -21.46 14.62 -5.01
CA HIS A 60 -22.53 15.23 -5.80
C HIS A 60 -22.62 14.66 -7.24
N GLY A 61 -21.82 13.64 -7.56
CA GLY A 61 -21.72 13.03 -8.88
C GLY A 61 -20.63 13.68 -9.73
N SER A 62 -19.62 12.90 -10.09
CA SER A 62 -18.57 13.27 -11.05
C SER A 62 -18.06 12.04 -11.79
N SER A 63 -17.28 12.25 -12.85
CA SER A 63 -16.52 11.17 -13.49
C SER A 63 -15.57 10.50 -12.50
N THR A 64 -15.33 9.19 -12.67
CA THR A 64 -14.36 8.47 -11.83
C THR A 64 -12.93 8.80 -12.26
N SER A 65 -12.10 9.20 -11.29
CA SER A 65 -10.68 9.49 -11.50
C SER A 65 -9.79 8.55 -10.68
N LYS A 66 -8.55 8.33 -11.15
CA LYS A 66 -7.54 7.54 -10.44
C LYS A 66 -6.61 8.43 -9.63
N ILE A 67 -6.27 8.01 -8.42
CA ILE A 67 -5.31 8.67 -7.54
C ILE A 67 -4.34 7.65 -6.94
N GLU A 68 -3.12 8.07 -6.64
CA GLU A 68 -2.08 7.26 -6.01
C GLU A 68 -1.00 8.14 -5.37
N GLY A 69 -0.09 7.53 -4.61
CA GLY A 69 1.10 8.21 -4.07
C GLY A 69 0.83 9.11 -2.86
N PHE A 70 -0.17 8.79 -2.04
CA PHE A 70 -0.44 9.44 -0.76
C PHE A 70 -0.16 8.49 0.41
N THR A 71 0.26 9.06 1.54
CA THR A 71 0.60 8.33 2.77
C THR A 71 -0.28 8.70 3.96
N ASN A 72 -1.03 9.79 3.82
CA ASN A 72 -1.94 10.31 4.85
C ASN A 72 -3.16 10.98 4.22
N VAL A 73 -4.11 11.38 5.08
CA VAL A 73 -5.39 11.95 4.68
C VAL A 73 -5.25 13.34 4.03
N LYS A 74 -4.29 14.15 4.46
CA LYS A 74 -4.05 15.47 3.85
C LYS A 74 -3.57 15.34 2.41
N GLU A 75 -2.64 14.41 2.15
CA GLU A 75 -2.16 14.10 0.81
C GLU A 75 -3.25 13.47 -0.06
N LEU A 76 -4.12 12.63 0.52
CA LEU A 76 -5.29 12.08 -0.16
C LEU A 76 -6.18 13.20 -0.70
N TYR A 77 -6.58 14.16 0.14
CA TYR A 77 -7.41 15.28 -0.30
C TYR A 77 -6.71 16.16 -1.34
N ALA A 78 -5.40 16.38 -1.21
CA ALA A 78 -4.64 17.09 -2.23
C ALA A 78 -4.67 16.37 -3.60
N LYS A 79 -4.58 15.03 -3.60
CA LYS A 79 -4.68 14.23 -4.83
C LYS A 79 -6.07 14.26 -5.45
N ILE A 80 -7.12 14.24 -4.65
CA ILE A 80 -8.51 14.40 -5.11
C ILE A 80 -8.70 15.80 -5.70
N ALA A 81 -8.21 16.83 -5.01
CA ALA A 81 -8.32 18.21 -5.45
C ALA A 81 -7.61 18.47 -6.78
N GLU A 82 -6.43 17.89 -6.97
CA GLU A 82 -5.66 17.94 -8.23
C GLU A 82 -6.48 17.36 -9.40
N VAL A 83 -7.07 16.17 -9.26
CA VAL A 83 -7.78 15.50 -10.37
C VAL A 83 -9.16 16.09 -10.66
N PHE A 84 -9.77 16.78 -9.69
CA PHE A 84 -11.08 17.44 -9.87
C PHE A 84 -10.98 18.96 -10.01
N SER A 85 -9.76 19.54 -9.99
CA SER A 85 -9.53 20.98 -10.09
C SER A 85 -10.33 21.81 -9.06
N ILE A 86 -10.44 21.31 -7.83
CA ILE A 86 -11.11 21.96 -6.70
C ILE A 86 -10.10 22.49 -5.69
N SER A 87 -10.55 23.33 -4.76
CA SER A 87 -9.68 23.76 -3.65
C SER A 87 -9.48 22.60 -2.67
N PRO A 88 -8.27 22.36 -2.14
CA PRO A 88 -8.04 21.31 -1.14
C PRO A 88 -8.68 21.59 0.24
N THR A 89 -9.32 22.76 0.40
CA THR A 89 -10.10 23.13 1.61
C THR A 89 -11.60 23.22 1.37
N GLU A 90 -12.09 22.89 0.17
CA GLU A 90 -13.53 22.62 -0.02
C GLU A 90 -13.96 21.41 0.82
#